data_AF-A0A7V9EZF2-F1
#
_entry.id   AF-A0A7V9EZF2-F1
#
_cell.length_a   1.000
_cell.length_b   1.000
_cell.length_c   1.000
_cell.angle_alpha   90.00
_cell.angle_beta   90.00
_cell.angle_gamma   90.00
#
_symmetry.space_group_name_H-M   'P 1'
#
loop_
_entity.id
_entity.type
_entity.pdbx_description
1 polymer ?
#
loop_
_entity_poly.entity_id
_entity_poly.type
_entity_poly.pdbx_seq_one_letter_code
_entity_poly.pdbx_strand_id
1 'polypeptide(L)'
;MSEIRQVRARQILDSRGNPTVEVDVALESGASGRAAVPSGASTGEFEAVELRDGGAAFAGKGVTKAVGNANGELAAAVTGLDATDQEGVDRAMLDLDGTPNKGRLGANAILGISLATAKAAAAEAGHPLWRHLGGEGAHVLPVPMMNVLNGGAHSDNKVDFQEFMVVPVGARSFSEGLRMGAEVFHALKRRLQERGLATATGDEGGFAPDLESNEAALLVLVEGIEAAGYTPGEEVGIALDPATSEIHSGGAYELKHEGRSLSPEELTSYWEQMAGRYPILSIEDGMDEEDWDGWKALTDRLGDRVQLVGDDLFVTNTDRLTRGIELGVGNSILIKVNQIGTLTETLEAISTATAAGYTAVMSHRSGETEDVTIADLAVATGCGQIKTGAPSRTDRVAKYNQLLRIEEALGDRAEYPGRSVFRS
;
A
#
# COMPACT_ATOMS: atom_id res chain seq x y z
N MET A 1 5.85 21.75 25.22
CA MET A 1 7.12 21.03 25.47
C MET A 1 6.96 19.69 24.79
N SER A 2 7.75 19.48 23.74
CA SER A 2 7.61 18.34 22.81
C SER A 2 8.37 17.09 23.26
N GLU A 3 8.99 17.11 24.44
CA GLU A 3 9.65 15.94 25.00
C GLU A 3 8.65 14.80 25.23
N ILE A 4 9.02 13.59 24.81
CA ILE A 4 8.22 12.38 25.01
C ILE A 4 8.18 12.07 26.50
N ARG A 5 6.98 12.12 27.07
CA ARG A 5 6.74 11.81 28.49
C ARG A 5 6.42 10.34 28.70
N GLN A 6 5.65 9.74 27.79
CA GLN A 6 5.16 8.38 27.96
C GLN A 6 4.92 7.70 26.61
N VAL A 7 5.31 6.44 26.53
CA VAL A 7 4.92 5.49 25.48
C VAL A 7 4.08 4.39 26.10
N ARG A 8 2.96 4.04 25.47
CA ARG A 8 2.09 2.93 25.90
C ARG A 8 1.58 2.12 24.73
N ALA A 9 2.08 0.91 24.60
CA ALA A 9 1.63 -0.07 23.62
C ALA A 9 0.57 -1.04 24.17
N ARG A 10 -0.30 -1.53 23.29
CA ARG A 10 -1.29 -2.57 23.56
C ARG A 10 -1.51 -3.45 22.33
N GLN A 11 -2.02 -4.66 22.58
CA GLN A 11 -2.48 -5.55 21.54
C GLN A 11 -3.94 -5.22 21.18
N ILE A 12 -4.21 -4.97 19.91
CA ILE A 12 -5.55 -4.85 19.32
C ILE A 12 -5.74 -5.91 18.22
N LEU A 13 -6.84 -5.86 17.47
CA LEU A 13 -7.07 -6.73 16.30
C LEU A 13 -7.05 -5.92 15.01
N ASP A 14 -6.47 -6.50 13.96
CA ASP A 14 -6.57 -6.01 12.58
C ASP A 14 -7.92 -6.38 11.93
N SER A 15 -8.11 -5.95 10.69
CA SER A 15 -9.34 -6.18 9.92
C SER A 15 -9.59 -7.64 9.51
N ARG A 16 -8.62 -8.52 9.75
CA ARG A 16 -8.71 -9.98 9.57
C ARG A 16 -8.89 -10.72 10.89
N GLY A 17 -8.97 -9.99 12.01
CA GLY A 17 -9.10 -10.54 13.36
C GLY A 17 -7.80 -11.12 13.91
N ASN A 18 -6.64 -10.81 13.32
CA ASN A 18 -5.34 -11.16 13.86
C ASN A 18 -4.85 -10.08 14.83
N PRO A 19 -4.08 -10.42 15.87
CA PRO A 19 -3.48 -9.42 16.75
C PRO A 19 -2.53 -8.47 16.01
N THR A 20 -2.53 -7.20 16.40
CA THR A 20 -1.52 -6.21 15.99
C THR A 20 -1.20 -5.21 17.12
N VAL A 21 -0.15 -4.41 16.95
CA VAL A 21 0.35 -3.43 17.93
C VAL A 21 -0.32 -2.07 17.70
N GLU A 22 -0.84 -1.48 18.78
CA GLU A 22 -1.23 -0.07 18.84
C GLU A 22 -0.39 0.64 19.91
N VAL A 23 0.11 1.83 19.60
CA VAL A 23 0.96 2.64 20.48
C VAL A 23 0.34 4.02 20.68
N ASP A 24 0.29 4.46 21.94
CA ASP A 24 0.08 5.87 22.29
C ASP A 24 1.42 6.50 22.70
N VAL A 25 1.72 7.69 22.19
CA VAL A 25 2.83 8.55 22.64
C VAL A 25 2.22 9.83 23.21
N ALA A 26 2.61 10.21 24.42
CA ALA A 26 2.20 11.46 25.06
C ALA A 26 3.41 12.33 25.37
N LEU A 27 3.30 13.62 25.11
CA LEU A 27 4.35 14.62 25.32
C LEU A 27 4.16 15.34 26.66
N GLU A 28 5.18 16.05 27.13
CA GLU A 28 5.09 16.83 28.37
C GLU A 28 4.03 17.94 28.32
N SER A 29 3.76 18.48 27.13
CA SER A 29 2.67 19.45 26.92
C SER A 29 1.26 18.89 27.15
N GLY A 30 1.11 17.56 27.14
CA GLY A 30 -0.18 16.87 27.11
C GLY A 30 -0.68 16.55 25.71
N ALA A 31 0.01 16.99 24.64
CA ALA A 31 -0.25 16.50 23.28
C ALA A 31 0.00 14.99 23.20
N SER A 32 -0.74 14.29 22.35
CA SER A 32 -0.63 12.84 22.19
C SER A 32 -0.92 12.39 20.78
N GLY A 33 -0.27 11.30 20.36
CA GLY A 33 -0.52 10.61 19.11
C GLY A 33 -0.77 9.13 19.35
N ARG A 34 -1.56 8.52 18.46
CA ARG A 34 -1.87 7.09 18.46
C ARG A 34 -1.65 6.50 17.08
N ALA A 35 -0.98 5.37 17.00
CA ALA A 35 -0.85 4.63 15.75
C ALA A 35 -1.05 3.13 15.97
N ALA A 36 -1.76 2.50 15.03
CA ALA A 36 -1.87 1.06 14.93
C ALA A 36 -1.16 0.55 13.69
N VAL A 37 -0.49 -0.59 13.80
CA VAL A 37 0.37 -1.11 12.74
C VAL A 37 -0.38 -2.09 11.84
N PRO A 38 -0.36 -1.91 10.50
CA PRO A 38 -0.95 -2.88 9.58
C PRO A 38 -0.06 -4.13 9.43
N SER A 39 -0.60 -5.21 8.86
CA SER A 39 0.10 -6.48 8.66
C SER A 39 -0.25 -7.11 7.29
N GLY A 40 0.73 -7.71 6.62
CA GLY A 40 0.57 -8.36 5.32
C GLY A 40 -0.06 -9.76 5.38
N ALA A 41 -0.55 -10.25 4.23
CA ALA A 41 -0.93 -11.66 4.02
C ALA A 41 0.26 -12.40 3.40
N SER A 42 0.73 -11.88 2.26
CA SER A 42 2.06 -12.16 1.74
C SER A 42 3.05 -11.10 2.22
N THR A 43 4.29 -11.54 2.40
CA THR A 43 5.43 -10.74 2.86
C THR A 43 6.62 -11.10 1.99
N GLY A 44 7.17 -10.12 1.26
CA GLY A 44 8.40 -10.32 0.50
C GLY A 44 9.55 -10.79 1.40
N GLU A 45 10.49 -11.54 0.83
CA GLU A 45 11.55 -12.23 1.60
C GLU A 45 12.44 -11.25 2.39
N PHE A 46 12.53 -10.01 1.90
CA PHE A 46 13.42 -8.98 2.41
C PHE A 46 12.74 -7.90 3.27
N GLU A 47 11.47 -8.09 3.66
CA GLU A 47 10.75 -7.18 4.56
C GLU A 47 11.37 -7.11 5.97
N ALA A 48 11.19 -5.98 6.65
CA ALA A 48 11.41 -5.88 8.09
C ALA A 48 10.47 -6.82 8.86
N VAL A 49 10.97 -7.40 9.94
CA VAL A 49 10.29 -8.53 10.60
C VAL A 49 9.17 -8.06 11.52
N GLU A 50 7.94 -8.51 11.22
CA GLU A 50 6.82 -8.44 12.16
C GLU A 50 7.03 -9.46 13.29
N LEU A 51 7.23 -8.99 14.53
CA LEU A 51 7.45 -9.89 15.66
C LEU A 51 6.13 -10.46 16.19
N ARG A 52 5.96 -11.78 16.03
CA ARG A 52 4.85 -12.59 16.54
C ARG A 52 5.29 -13.47 17.71
N ASP A 53 4.34 -13.83 18.58
CA ASP A 53 4.61 -14.60 19.79
C ASP A 53 4.95 -16.06 19.51
N GLY A 54 4.33 -16.65 18.49
CA GLY A 54 4.25 -18.10 18.31
C GLY A 54 3.33 -18.76 19.34
N GLY A 55 3.32 -20.10 19.39
CA GLY A 55 2.50 -20.86 20.34
C GLY A 55 1.02 -20.97 19.95
N ALA A 56 0.14 -21.19 20.94
CA ALA A 56 -1.27 -21.55 20.69
C ALA A 56 -2.23 -20.34 20.62
N ALA A 57 -1.97 -19.26 21.37
CA ALA A 57 -2.86 -18.10 21.42
C ALA A 57 -2.93 -17.42 20.04
N PHE A 58 -4.14 -17.13 19.56
CA PHE A 58 -4.37 -16.58 18.21
C PHE A 58 -3.67 -17.38 17.10
N ALA A 59 -3.60 -18.72 17.23
CA ALA A 59 -2.85 -19.58 16.32
C ALA A 59 -1.37 -19.16 16.12
N GLY A 60 -0.75 -18.66 17.18
CA GLY A 60 0.63 -18.20 17.19
C GLY A 60 0.83 -16.75 16.74
N LYS A 61 -0.25 -16.05 16.37
CA LYS A 61 -0.21 -14.68 15.84
C LYS A 61 -0.29 -13.58 16.90
N GLY A 62 -0.21 -13.92 18.19
CA GLY A 62 -0.11 -12.94 19.28
C GLY A 62 1.07 -11.97 19.08
N VAL A 63 0.99 -10.78 19.65
CA VAL A 63 2.05 -9.74 19.55
C VAL A 63 2.47 -9.22 20.94
N THR A 64 2.30 -10.02 21.98
CA THR A 64 2.62 -9.62 23.36
C THR A 64 4.12 -9.36 23.56
N LYS A 65 5.00 -10.04 22.83
CA LYS A 65 6.45 -9.74 22.81
C LYS A 65 6.72 -8.35 22.25
N ALA A 66 6.17 -8.01 21.09
CA ALA A 66 6.31 -6.69 20.48
C ALA A 66 5.74 -5.57 21.38
N VAL A 67 4.56 -5.81 21.98
CA VAL A 67 3.97 -4.90 22.98
C VAL A 67 4.85 -4.75 24.22
N GLY A 68 5.49 -5.83 24.67
CA GLY A 68 6.45 -5.82 25.77
C GLY A 68 7.70 -5.00 25.45
N ASN A 69 8.26 -5.17 24.24
CA ASN A 69 9.40 -4.39 23.75
C ASN A 69 9.06 -2.90 23.67
N ALA A 70 7.88 -2.57 23.14
CA ALA A 70 7.40 -1.20 23.01
C ALA A 70 7.19 -0.51 24.37
N ASN A 71 6.60 -1.20 25.35
CA ASN A 71 6.40 -0.67 26.71
C ASN A 71 7.66 -0.70 27.58
N GLY A 72 8.69 -1.44 27.17
CA GLY A 72 9.90 -1.68 27.94
C GLY A 72 11.08 -0.87 27.41
N GLU A 73 11.99 -1.55 26.72
CA GLU A 73 13.25 -0.95 26.29
C GLU A 73 13.09 0.15 25.25
N LEU A 74 12.14 0.04 24.31
CA LEU A 74 11.88 1.11 23.34
C LEU A 74 11.33 2.36 24.03
N ALA A 75 10.33 2.22 24.91
CA ALA A 75 9.82 3.34 25.71
C ALA A 75 10.95 4.02 26.51
N ALA A 76 11.82 3.23 27.14
CA ALA A 76 12.94 3.76 27.92
C ALA A 76 13.96 4.52 27.05
N ALA A 77 14.17 4.10 25.80
CA ALA A 77 15.09 4.74 24.88
C ALA A 77 14.58 6.08 24.33
N VAL A 78 13.27 6.22 24.11
CA VAL A 78 12.69 7.42 23.49
C VAL A 78 12.12 8.43 24.49
N THR A 79 11.89 8.03 25.75
CA THR A 79 11.39 8.96 26.78
C THR A 79 12.42 10.06 27.04
N GLY A 80 11.96 11.32 27.02
CA GLY A 80 12.79 12.52 27.16
C GLY A 80 13.40 13.03 25.85
N LEU A 81 13.28 12.29 24.74
CA LEU A 81 13.63 12.81 23.41
C LEU A 81 12.57 13.80 22.92
N ASP A 82 13.00 14.76 22.11
CA ASP A 82 12.10 15.72 21.46
C ASP A 82 11.34 15.03 20.33
N ALA A 83 10.00 14.95 20.43
CA ALA A 83 9.16 14.34 19.41
C ALA A 83 9.19 15.06 18.06
N THR A 84 9.66 16.32 18.00
CA THR A 84 9.83 17.04 16.73
C THR A 84 11.09 16.61 15.97
N ASP A 85 12.04 15.95 16.63
CA ASP A 85 13.19 15.30 16.00
C ASP A 85 12.85 13.85 15.63
N GLN A 86 11.98 13.70 14.62
CA GLN A 86 11.49 12.39 14.17
C GLN A 86 12.65 11.45 13.77
N GLU A 87 13.66 11.98 13.07
CA GLU A 87 14.86 11.22 12.69
C GLU A 87 15.65 10.75 13.91
N GLY A 88 15.82 11.63 14.92
CA GLY A 88 16.49 11.27 16.17
C GLY A 88 15.76 10.17 16.95
N VAL A 89 14.42 10.23 17.02
CA VAL A 89 13.60 9.20 17.67
C VAL A 89 13.67 7.88 16.91
N ASP A 90 13.51 7.90 15.58
CA ASP A 90 13.60 6.69 14.76
C ASP A 90 15.00 6.06 14.86
N ARG A 91 16.07 6.86 14.74
CA ARG A 91 17.46 6.40 14.88
C ARG A 91 17.74 5.78 16.24
N ALA A 92 17.25 6.37 17.33
CA ALA A 92 17.43 5.80 18.67
C ALA A 92 16.81 4.39 18.80
N MET A 93 15.65 4.14 18.17
CA MET A 93 15.02 2.82 18.16
C MET A 93 15.77 1.83 17.25
N LEU A 94 16.24 2.27 16.09
CA LEU A 94 17.03 1.46 15.16
C LEU A 94 18.37 1.03 15.79
N ASP A 95 19.10 1.97 16.38
CA ASP A 95 20.38 1.71 17.05
C ASP A 95 20.19 0.77 18.26
N LEU A 96 19.08 0.93 18.98
CA LEU A 96 18.74 0.03 20.07
C LEU A 96 18.48 -1.38 19.52
N ASP A 97 17.61 -1.56 18.52
CA ASP A 97 17.32 -2.87 17.92
C ASP A 97 18.60 -3.55 17.44
N GLY A 98 19.43 -2.84 16.68
CA GLY A 98 20.76 -3.26 16.25
C GLY A 98 20.78 -4.35 15.17
N THR A 99 19.62 -4.73 14.61
CA THR A 99 19.51 -5.71 13.52
C THR A 99 19.05 -5.04 12.22
N PRO A 100 19.53 -5.50 11.06
CA PRO A 100 19.20 -4.87 9.77
C PRO A 100 17.71 -4.96 9.41
N ASN A 101 17.00 -5.96 9.93
CA ASN A 101 15.59 -6.22 9.63
C ASN A 101 14.65 -5.94 10.81
N LYS A 102 15.13 -5.24 11.84
CA LYS A 102 14.34 -4.91 13.05
C LYS A 102 13.81 -6.14 13.81
N GLY A 103 14.46 -7.30 13.64
CA GLY A 103 13.98 -8.59 14.12
C GLY A 103 14.13 -8.82 15.62
N ARG A 104 14.95 -8.02 16.32
CA ARG A 104 15.12 -8.17 17.78
C ARG A 104 13.91 -7.60 18.53
N LEU A 105 13.44 -6.43 18.11
CA LEU A 105 12.36 -5.69 18.75
C LEU A 105 11.03 -5.77 18.02
N GLY A 106 11.06 -6.09 16.74
CA GLY A 106 9.92 -6.15 15.86
C GLY A 106 9.68 -4.81 15.18
N ALA A 107 9.63 -4.83 13.84
CA ALA A 107 9.27 -3.68 13.03
C ALA A 107 7.89 -3.10 13.42
N ASN A 108 6.98 -3.96 13.87
CA ASN A 108 5.66 -3.57 14.37
C ASN A 108 5.70 -2.79 15.70
N ALA A 109 6.67 -3.02 16.58
CA ALA A 109 6.83 -2.20 17.78
C ALA A 109 7.44 -0.82 17.44
N ILE A 110 8.49 -0.83 16.61
CA ILE A 110 9.23 0.38 16.19
C ILE A 110 8.32 1.31 15.39
N LEU A 111 7.63 0.79 14.37
CA LEU A 111 6.73 1.59 13.54
C LEU A 111 5.60 2.22 14.35
N GLY A 112 5.03 1.47 15.31
CA GLY A 112 3.97 1.99 16.18
C GLY A 112 4.41 3.24 16.95
N ILE A 113 5.62 3.21 17.52
CA ILE A 113 6.18 4.37 18.22
C ILE A 113 6.52 5.49 17.23
N SER A 114 7.13 5.16 16.10
CA SER A 114 7.51 6.12 15.04
C SER A 114 6.32 6.97 14.59
N LEU A 115 5.22 6.32 14.19
CA LEU A 115 4.01 6.99 13.71
C LEU A 115 3.25 7.72 14.83
N ALA A 116 3.19 7.15 16.03
CA ALA A 116 2.54 7.80 17.17
C ALA A 116 3.30 9.06 17.61
N THR A 117 4.62 9.08 17.48
CA THR A 117 5.48 10.24 17.74
C THR A 117 5.18 11.37 16.76
N ALA A 118 5.18 11.09 15.45
CA ALA A 118 4.83 12.08 14.42
C ALA A 118 3.44 12.70 14.64
N LYS A 119 2.46 11.88 15.02
CA LYS A 119 1.10 12.35 15.35
C LYS A 119 1.07 13.21 16.62
N ALA A 120 1.86 12.86 17.64
CA ALA A 120 1.97 13.65 18.86
C ALA A 120 2.63 15.01 18.60
N ALA A 121 3.68 15.03 17.76
CA ALA A 121 4.36 16.25 17.34
C ALA A 121 3.44 17.16 16.49
N ALA A 122 2.67 16.58 15.57
CA ALA A 122 1.66 17.31 14.80
C ALA A 122 0.58 17.94 15.72
N ALA A 123 0.12 17.17 16.71
CA ALA A 123 -0.85 17.66 17.70
C ALA A 123 -0.29 18.80 18.57
N GLU A 124 0.98 18.72 19.01
CA GLU A 124 1.67 19.80 19.74
C GLU A 124 1.78 21.08 18.90
N ALA A 125 2.06 20.94 17.60
CA ALA A 125 2.11 22.05 16.66
C ALA A 125 0.72 22.63 16.31
N GLY A 126 -0.38 21.97 16.72
CA GLY A 126 -1.72 22.37 16.32
C GLY A 126 -1.99 22.20 14.82
N HIS A 127 -1.32 21.23 14.19
CA HIS A 127 -1.42 20.95 12.76
C HIS A 127 -1.93 19.53 12.50
N PRO A 128 -2.71 19.31 11.42
CA PRO A 128 -2.99 17.96 10.97
C PRO A 128 -1.69 17.28 10.47
N LEU A 129 -1.63 15.95 10.54
CA LEU A 129 -0.41 15.19 10.26
C LEU A 129 0.15 15.48 8.85
N TRP A 130 -0.70 15.49 7.82
CA TRP A 130 -0.28 15.80 6.45
C TRP A 130 0.44 17.15 6.31
N ARG A 131 -0.02 18.18 7.05
CA ARG A 131 0.57 19.52 7.04
C ARG A 131 1.84 19.60 7.87
N HIS A 132 1.86 18.89 9.01
CA HIS A 132 3.05 18.81 9.84
C HIS A 132 4.23 18.18 9.08
N LEU A 133 3.98 17.11 8.33
CA LEU A 133 5.01 16.39 7.59
C LEU A 133 5.38 17.03 6.26
N GLY A 134 4.40 17.48 5.47
CA GLY A 134 4.66 18.01 4.12
C GLY A 134 4.76 19.54 4.02
N GLY A 135 4.55 20.25 5.14
CA GLY A 135 4.60 21.71 5.18
C GLY A 135 3.57 22.39 4.27
N GLU A 136 3.91 23.56 3.73
CA GLU A 136 3.05 24.30 2.80
C GLU A 136 2.93 23.64 1.42
N GLY A 137 3.83 22.71 1.09
CA GLY A 137 3.82 21.97 -0.17
C GLY A 137 2.83 20.81 -0.21
N ALA A 138 2.22 20.43 0.91
CA ALA A 138 1.26 19.34 0.98
C ALA A 138 -0.13 19.78 0.47
N HIS A 139 -0.40 19.52 -0.81
CA HIS A 139 -1.66 19.93 -1.45
C HIS A 139 -2.16 18.97 -2.56
N VAL A 140 -1.34 18.01 -2.97
CA VAL A 140 -1.68 17.03 -4.00
C VAL A 140 -2.44 15.86 -3.37
N LEU A 141 -3.66 15.63 -3.81
CA LEU A 141 -4.47 14.47 -3.45
C LEU A 141 -4.12 13.29 -4.37
N PRO A 142 -4.02 12.06 -3.84
CA PRO A 142 -3.61 10.92 -4.63
C PRO A 142 -4.74 10.39 -5.53
N VAL A 143 -4.38 9.93 -6.72
CA VAL A 143 -5.23 9.11 -7.58
C VAL A 143 -5.32 7.70 -6.97
N PRO A 144 -6.52 7.24 -6.58
CA PRO A 144 -6.66 5.94 -5.94
C PRO A 144 -6.67 4.80 -6.96
N MET A 145 -5.90 3.75 -6.69
CA MET A 145 -6.01 2.44 -7.34
C MET A 145 -6.92 1.56 -6.47
N MET A 146 -8.16 1.39 -6.93
CA MET A 146 -9.20 0.75 -6.13
C MET A 146 -9.34 -0.71 -6.52
N ASN A 147 -8.88 -1.63 -5.66
CA ASN A 147 -9.06 -3.06 -5.85
C ASN A 147 -10.56 -3.43 -5.82
N VAL A 148 -11.11 -3.88 -6.95
CA VAL A 148 -12.54 -4.21 -7.08
C VAL A 148 -12.78 -5.69 -7.36
N LEU A 149 -11.79 -6.43 -7.87
CA LEU A 149 -11.80 -7.89 -7.98
C LEU A 149 -10.50 -8.48 -7.43
N ASN A 150 -10.62 -9.59 -6.72
CA ASN A 150 -9.53 -10.36 -6.15
C ASN A 150 -9.37 -11.72 -6.83
N GLY A 151 -8.15 -12.22 -6.83
CA GLY A 151 -7.77 -13.60 -7.13
C GLY A 151 -6.55 -14.01 -6.32
N GLY A 152 -5.79 -14.98 -6.82
CA GLY A 152 -4.52 -15.41 -6.22
C GLY A 152 -4.64 -15.76 -4.73
N ALA A 153 -3.64 -15.38 -3.93
CA ALA A 153 -3.59 -15.69 -2.50
C ALA A 153 -4.71 -15.04 -1.66
N HIS A 154 -5.40 -14.02 -2.20
CA HIS A 154 -6.47 -13.31 -1.50
C HIS A 154 -7.85 -13.98 -1.63
N SER A 155 -7.97 -15.05 -2.44
CA SER A 155 -9.26 -15.72 -2.67
C SER A 155 -9.13 -17.19 -3.09
N ASP A 156 -10.07 -18.03 -2.65
CA ASP A 156 -10.22 -19.42 -3.11
C ASP A 156 -10.94 -19.53 -4.49
N ASN A 157 -10.80 -18.54 -5.38
CA ASN A 157 -11.50 -18.51 -6.67
C ASN A 157 -10.61 -19.00 -7.83
N LYS A 158 -11.15 -19.00 -9.04
CA LYS A 158 -10.45 -19.41 -10.27
C LYS A 158 -9.76 -18.27 -11.02
N VAL A 159 -9.05 -17.40 -10.32
CA VAL A 159 -8.29 -16.29 -10.90
C VAL A 159 -6.88 -16.36 -10.36
N ASP A 160 -5.87 -16.44 -11.24
CA ASP A 160 -4.48 -16.63 -10.82
C ASP A 160 -3.88 -15.33 -10.25
N PHE A 161 -4.22 -14.17 -10.83
CA PHE A 161 -3.70 -12.87 -10.43
C PHE A 161 -4.42 -12.28 -9.21
N GLN A 162 -3.67 -11.59 -8.36
CA GLN A 162 -4.12 -11.21 -7.01
C GLN A 162 -5.15 -10.07 -7.00
N GLU A 163 -4.92 -8.96 -7.70
CA GLU A 163 -5.80 -7.79 -7.67
C GLU A 163 -6.02 -7.15 -9.03
N PHE A 164 -7.27 -6.77 -9.28
CA PHE A 164 -7.70 -5.99 -10.43
C PHE A 164 -8.36 -4.71 -9.96
N MET A 165 -7.74 -3.60 -10.31
CA MET A 165 -8.06 -2.29 -9.77
C MET A 165 -8.64 -1.37 -10.84
N VAL A 166 -9.55 -0.49 -10.43
CA VAL A 166 -10.03 0.63 -11.25
C VAL A 166 -9.41 1.94 -10.78
N VAL A 167 -9.08 2.81 -11.74
CA VAL A 167 -8.32 4.04 -11.48
C VAL A 167 -9.06 5.24 -12.10
N PRO A 168 -9.70 6.11 -11.30
CA PRO A 168 -10.56 7.19 -11.80
C PRO A 168 -9.76 8.42 -12.29
N VAL A 169 -8.92 8.23 -13.31
CA VAL A 169 -7.95 9.23 -13.80
C VAL A 169 -8.56 10.46 -14.47
N GLY A 170 -9.83 10.42 -14.88
CA GLY A 170 -10.53 11.54 -15.51
C GLY A 170 -11.26 12.46 -14.53
N ALA A 171 -11.24 12.16 -13.23
CA ALA A 171 -11.85 13.02 -12.22
C ALA A 171 -11.10 14.35 -12.08
N ARG A 172 -11.79 15.40 -11.62
CA ARG A 172 -11.20 16.73 -11.37
C ARG A 172 -10.88 16.98 -9.90
N SER A 173 -11.26 16.05 -9.03
CA SER A 173 -11.10 16.12 -7.59
C SER A 173 -11.04 14.70 -7.03
N PHE A 174 -10.47 14.53 -5.85
CA PHE A 174 -10.47 13.25 -5.16
C PHE A 174 -11.90 12.80 -4.83
N SER A 175 -12.76 13.71 -4.35
CA SER A 175 -14.18 13.43 -4.10
C SER A 175 -14.91 12.87 -5.33
N GLU A 176 -14.67 13.46 -6.50
CA GLU A 176 -15.23 12.97 -7.77
C GLU A 176 -14.66 11.60 -8.12
N GLY A 177 -13.35 11.41 -8.01
CA GLY A 177 -12.70 10.12 -8.30
C GLY A 177 -13.19 8.99 -7.39
N LEU A 178 -13.36 9.27 -6.09
CA LEU A 178 -13.93 8.32 -5.14
C LEU A 178 -15.35 7.92 -5.51
N ARG A 179 -16.18 8.89 -5.90
CA ARG A 179 -17.55 8.61 -6.36
C ARG A 179 -17.54 7.73 -7.62
N MET A 180 -16.70 8.04 -8.61
CA MET A 180 -16.56 7.25 -9.83
C MET A 180 -16.21 5.79 -9.50
N GLY A 181 -15.19 5.57 -8.68
CA GLY A 181 -14.78 4.22 -8.25
C GLY A 181 -15.88 3.46 -7.50
N ALA A 182 -16.62 4.14 -6.61
CA ALA A 182 -17.75 3.54 -5.89
C ALA A 182 -18.92 3.16 -6.81
N GLU A 183 -19.24 4.00 -7.80
CA GLU A 183 -20.27 3.71 -8.80
C GLU A 183 -19.89 2.51 -9.68
N VAL A 184 -18.62 2.43 -10.12
CA VAL A 184 -18.06 1.27 -10.83
C VAL A 184 -18.14 0.02 -9.98
N PHE A 185 -17.72 0.07 -8.71
CA PHE A 185 -17.81 -1.06 -7.78
C PHE A 185 -19.26 -1.59 -7.63
N HIS A 186 -20.24 -0.69 -7.52
CA HIS A 186 -21.65 -1.09 -7.44
C HIS A 186 -22.23 -1.59 -8.77
N ALA A 187 -21.80 -1.05 -9.91
CA ALA A 187 -22.18 -1.55 -11.23
C ALA A 187 -21.63 -2.96 -11.46
N LEU A 188 -20.36 -3.17 -11.11
CA LEU A 188 -19.69 -4.47 -11.15
C LEU A 188 -20.43 -5.50 -10.30
N LYS A 189 -20.82 -5.15 -9.07
CA LYS A 189 -21.63 -6.03 -8.21
C LYS A 189 -22.90 -6.51 -8.89
N ARG A 190 -23.65 -5.60 -9.54
CA ARG A 190 -24.89 -5.95 -10.25
C ARG A 190 -24.62 -6.89 -11.42
N ARG A 191 -23.58 -6.62 -12.21
CA ARG A 191 -23.19 -7.48 -13.34
C ARG A 191 -22.79 -8.88 -12.91
N LEU A 192 -22.01 -9.01 -11.83
CA LEU A 192 -21.67 -10.31 -11.26
C LEU A 192 -22.94 -11.07 -10.83
N GLN A 193 -23.89 -10.40 -10.18
CA GLN A 193 -25.16 -11.01 -9.76
C GLN A 193 -26.05 -11.43 -10.94
N GLU A 194 -26.12 -10.62 -12.00
CA GLU A 194 -26.84 -10.95 -13.24
C GLU A 194 -26.27 -12.22 -13.92
N ARG A 195 -24.96 -12.44 -13.78
CA ARG A 195 -24.25 -13.64 -14.27
C ARG A 195 -24.30 -14.81 -13.28
N GLY A 196 -24.96 -14.66 -12.13
CA GLY A 196 -25.01 -15.69 -11.07
C GLY A 196 -23.69 -15.93 -10.35
N LEU A 197 -22.75 -14.99 -10.42
CA LEU A 197 -21.43 -15.07 -9.80
C LEU A 197 -21.46 -14.55 -8.36
N ALA A 198 -20.50 -15.01 -7.55
CA ALA A 198 -20.37 -14.60 -6.16
C ALA A 198 -20.01 -13.11 -6.04
N THR A 199 -20.62 -12.43 -5.07
CA THR A 199 -20.29 -11.04 -4.71
C THR A 199 -19.87 -10.92 -3.24
N ALA A 200 -19.36 -12.00 -2.66
CA ALA A 200 -18.64 -11.93 -1.40
C ALA A 200 -17.32 -11.19 -1.63
N THR A 201 -16.86 -10.50 -0.60
CA THR A 201 -15.67 -9.65 -0.67
C THR A 201 -14.50 -10.29 0.06
N GLY A 202 -13.28 -10.14 -0.48
CA GLY A 202 -12.03 -10.55 0.17
C GLY A 202 -11.58 -9.59 1.28
N ASP A 203 -10.31 -9.69 1.65
CA ASP A 203 -9.68 -8.87 2.69
C ASP A 203 -9.65 -7.38 2.32
N GLU A 204 -9.42 -7.06 1.04
CA GLU A 204 -9.35 -5.71 0.47
C GLU A 204 -10.73 -5.14 0.10
N GLY A 205 -11.80 -5.94 0.24
CA GLY A 205 -13.17 -5.51 -0.04
C GLY A 205 -13.61 -5.66 -1.51
N GLY A 206 -12.72 -6.08 -2.41
CA GLY A 206 -13.04 -6.45 -3.80
C GLY A 206 -13.78 -7.78 -3.89
N PHE A 207 -14.52 -8.02 -4.97
CA PHE A 207 -15.25 -9.28 -5.17
C PHE A 207 -14.32 -10.42 -5.59
N ALA A 208 -14.66 -11.65 -5.22
CA ALA A 208 -13.90 -12.84 -5.57
C ALA A 208 -14.76 -13.86 -6.34
N PRO A 209 -15.20 -13.55 -7.57
CA PRO A 209 -15.98 -14.49 -8.38
C PRO A 209 -15.09 -15.56 -9.01
N ASP A 210 -15.68 -16.72 -9.32
CA ASP A 210 -15.06 -17.68 -10.23
C ASP A 210 -15.16 -17.16 -11.67
N LEU A 211 -14.01 -16.97 -12.32
CA LEU A 211 -13.91 -16.57 -13.72
C LEU A 211 -13.17 -17.63 -14.53
N GLU A 212 -13.32 -17.57 -15.86
CA GLU A 212 -12.75 -18.59 -16.76
C GLU A 212 -11.27 -18.36 -17.08
N SER A 213 -10.78 -17.12 -16.90
CA SER A 213 -9.39 -16.73 -17.14
C SER A 213 -9.08 -15.40 -16.47
N ASN A 214 -7.79 -15.03 -16.41
CA ASN A 214 -7.38 -13.71 -15.94
C ASN A 214 -7.86 -12.61 -16.90
N GLU A 215 -7.92 -12.88 -18.21
CA GLU A 215 -8.48 -11.95 -19.19
C GLU A 215 -9.98 -11.72 -18.97
N ALA A 216 -10.73 -12.73 -18.51
CA ALA A 216 -12.15 -12.57 -18.18
C ALA A 216 -12.37 -11.56 -17.05
N ALA A 217 -11.41 -11.42 -16.12
CA ALA A 217 -11.46 -10.37 -15.10
C ALA A 217 -11.31 -8.98 -15.72
N LEU A 218 -10.36 -8.77 -16.64
CA LEU A 218 -10.19 -7.52 -17.37
C LEU A 218 -11.46 -7.12 -18.16
N LEU A 219 -12.09 -8.08 -18.85
CA LEU A 219 -13.35 -7.86 -19.56
C LEU A 219 -14.47 -7.40 -18.62
N VAL A 220 -14.59 -8.07 -17.47
CA VAL A 220 -15.59 -7.74 -16.44
C VAL A 220 -15.36 -6.36 -15.84
N LEU A 221 -14.09 -5.92 -15.68
CA LEU A 221 -13.77 -4.55 -15.28
C LEU A 221 -14.23 -3.53 -16.32
N VAL A 222 -13.93 -3.75 -17.61
CA VAL A 222 -14.37 -2.87 -18.70
C VAL A 222 -15.90 -2.77 -18.74
N GLU A 223 -16.60 -3.91 -18.69
CA GLU A 223 -18.07 -3.94 -18.62
C GLU A 223 -18.61 -3.19 -17.40
N GLY A 224 -17.93 -3.28 -16.24
CA GLY A 224 -18.28 -2.57 -15.02
C GLY A 224 -18.12 -1.06 -15.14
N ILE A 225 -17.04 -0.60 -15.77
CA ILE A 225 -16.77 0.81 -16.06
C ILE A 225 -17.86 1.38 -16.98
N GLU A 226 -18.13 0.70 -18.10
CA GLU A 226 -19.16 1.12 -19.06
C GLU A 226 -20.56 1.10 -18.44
N ALA A 227 -20.88 0.09 -17.64
CA ALA A 227 -22.17 -0.01 -16.96
C ALA A 227 -22.40 1.08 -15.88
N ALA A 228 -21.33 1.68 -15.37
CA ALA A 228 -21.40 2.86 -14.51
C ALA A 228 -21.54 4.17 -15.28
N GLY A 229 -21.42 4.14 -16.62
CA GLY A 229 -21.56 5.30 -17.50
C GLY A 229 -20.25 6.07 -17.74
N TYR A 230 -19.11 5.44 -17.48
CA TYR A 230 -17.78 6.02 -17.71
C TYR A 230 -17.09 5.40 -18.93
N THR A 231 -16.18 6.16 -19.53
CA THR A 231 -15.40 5.75 -20.70
C THR A 231 -14.10 5.06 -20.26
N PRO A 232 -13.93 3.74 -20.54
CA PRO A 232 -12.72 3.01 -20.20
C PRO A 232 -11.49 3.62 -20.87
N GLY A 233 -10.42 3.81 -20.10
CA GLY A 233 -9.16 4.34 -20.62
C GLY A 233 -9.15 5.84 -20.92
N GLU A 234 -10.25 6.57 -20.74
CA GLU A 234 -10.27 8.04 -20.71
C GLU A 234 -10.58 8.53 -19.29
N GLU A 235 -11.73 8.11 -18.74
CA GLU A 235 -12.23 8.52 -17.44
C GLU A 235 -11.80 7.57 -16.31
N VAL A 236 -11.82 6.26 -16.59
CA VAL A 236 -11.42 5.21 -15.64
C VAL A 236 -10.48 4.23 -16.34
N GLY A 237 -9.26 4.09 -15.84
CA GLY A 237 -8.29 3.09 -16.29
C GLY A 237 -8.25 1.85 -15.39
N ILE A 238 -7.36 0.92 -15.71
CA ILE A 238 -7.14 -0.31 -14.96
C ILE A 238 -5.71 -0.31 -14.40
N ALA A 239 -5.55 -0.77 -13.17
CA ALA A 239 -4.25 -1.17 -12.61
C ALA A 239 -4.33 -2.64 -12.17
N LEU A 240 -3.20 -3.33 -12.19
CA LEU A 240 -3.10 -4.74 -11.84
C LEU A 240 -2.03 -4.94 -10.78
N ASP A 241 -2.28 -5.88 -9.89
CA ASP A 241 -1.26 -6.50 -9.04
C ASP A 241 -1.41 -8.01 -9.21
N PRO A 242 -0.65 -8.64 -10.11
CA PRO A 242 -0.69 -10.07 -10.30
C PRO A 242 0.04 -10.86 -9.20
N ALA A 243 0.89 -10.21 -8.39
CA ALA A 243 1.74 -10.84 -7.37
C ALA A 243 2.46 -12.10 -7.90
N THR A 244 3.20 -11.95 -9.00
CA THR A 244 3.64 -13.13 -9.77
C THR A 244 4.63 -14.06 -9.05
N SER A 245 5.27 -13.62 -7.97
CA SER A 245 6.06 -14.49 -7.09
C SER A 245 5.25 -15.66 -6.51
N GLU A 246 3.95 -15.47 -6.24
CA GLU A 246 3.07 -16.53 -5.71
C GLU A 246 2.80 -17.65 -6.73
N ILE A 247 3.01 -17.36 -8.02
CA ILE A 247 2.81 -18.31 -9.13
C ILE A 247 4.13 -18.67 -9.82
N HIS A 248 5.27 -18.15 -9.35
CA HIS A 248 6.58 -18.48 -9.89
C HIS A 248 7.11 -19.77 -9.26
N SER A 249 7.45 -20.75 -10.10
CA SER A 249 8.02 -22.02 -9.64
C SER A 249 8.90 -22.65 -10.70
N GLY A 250 10.10 -23.07 -10.30
CA GLY A 250 11.01 -23.78 -11.22
C GLY A 250 11.49 -22.95 -12.42
N GLY A 251 11.50 -21.61 -12.31
CA GLY A 251 11.89 -20.70 -13.39
C GLY A 251 10.80 -20.41 -14.42
N ALA A 252 9.56 -20.77 -14.12
CA ALA A 252 8.38 -20.51 -14.94
C ALA A 252 7.23 -19.97 -14.09
N TYR A 253 6.28 -19.31 -14.75
CA TYR A 253 5.09 -18.72 -14.14
C TYR A 253 3.87 -19.61 -14.42
N GLU A 254 3.30 -20.17 -13.37
CA GLU A 254 2.26 -21.20 -13.42
C GLU A 254 0.85 -20.61 -13.26
N LEU A 255 0.18 -20.34 -14.38
CA LEU A 255 -1.23 -19.94 -14.42
C LEU A 255 -2.12 -21.17 -14.30
N LYS A 256 -2.26 -21.69 -13.08
CA LYS A 256 -2.94 -22.95 -12.76
C LYS A 256 -4.39 -22.97 -13.24
N HIS A 257 -5.11 -21.86 -13.12
CA HIS A 257 -6.52 -21.78 -13.52
C HIS A 257 -6.69 -21.69 -15.05
N GLU A 258 -5.69 -21.17 -15.76
CA GLU A 258 -5.64 -21.23 -17.23
C GLU A 258 -4.97 -22.51 -17.78
N GLY A 259 -4.32 -23.31 -16.94
CA GLY A 259 -3.57 -24.49 -17.35
C GLY A 259 -2.36 -24.16 -18.23
N ARG A 260 -1.69 -23.02 -17.97
CA ARG A 260 -0.55 -22.53 -18.74
C ARG A 260 0.68 -22.36 -17.84
N SER A 261 1.85 -22.68 -18.37
CA SER A 261 3.15 -22.37 -17.78
C SER A 261 3.88 -21.46 -18.76
N LEU A 262 4.39 -20.33 -18.29
CA LEU A 262 5.01 -19.29 -19.12
C LEU A 262 6.46 -19.08 -18.70
N SER A 263 7.36 -18.94 -19.67
CA SER A 263 8.70 -18.39 -19.40
C SER A 263 8.62 -16.89 -19.05
N PRO A 264 9.67 -16.30 -18.46
CA PRO A 264 9.74 -14.85 -18.26
C PRO A 264 9.46 -14.02 -19.51
N GLU A 265 9.94 -14.45 -20.67
CA GLU A 265 9.72 -13.79 -21.95
C GLU A 265 8.27 -13.93 -22.43
N GLU A 266 7.65 -15.10 -22.22
CA GLU A 266 6.25 -15.34 -22.55
C GLU A 266 5.31 -14.54 -21.64
N LEU A 267 5.64 -14.41 -20.36
CA LEU A 267 4.89 -13.57 -19.41
C LEU A 267 5.02 -12.09 -19.76
N THR A 268 6.23 -11.61 -20.10
CA THR A 268 6.43 -10.25 -20.61
C THR A 268 5.58 -10.00 -21.87
N SER A 269 5.55 -10.96 -22.78
CA SER A 269 4.72 -10.89 -24.00
C SER A 269 3.22 -10.91 -23.69
N TYR A 270 2.81 -11.62 -22.64
CA TYR A 270 1.44 -11.62 -22.14
C TYR A 270 1.04 -10.23 -21.65
N TRP A 271 1.88 -9.58 -20.83
CA TRP A 271 1.62 -8.22 -20.36
C TRP A 271 1.54 -7.20 -21.51
N GLU A 272 2.43 -7.31 -22.51
CA GLU A 272 2.39 -6.44 -23.69
C GLU A 272 1.07 -6.57 -24.46
N GLN A 273 0.58 -7.80 -24.63
CA GLN A 273 -0.70 -8.06 -25.30
C GLN A 273 -1.88 -7.52 -24.48
N MET A 274 -1.89 -7.73 -23.16
CA MET A 274 -2.97 -7.23 -22.30
C MET A 274 -3.00 -5.71 -22.29
N ALA A 275 -1.86 -5.04 -22.11
CA ALA A 275 -1.76 -3.58 -22.13
C ALA A 275 -2.02 -2.98 -23.53
N GLY A 276 -1.95 -3.76 -24.60
CA GLY A 276 -2.36 -3.35 -25.95
C GLY A 276 -3.86 -3.46 -26.22
N ARG A 277 -4.59 -4.28 -25.44
CA ARG A 277 -6.02 -4.57 -25.64
C ARG A 277 -6.93 -3.91 -24.60
N TYR A 278 -6.41 -3.67 -23.41
CA TYR A 278 -7.13 -3.12 -22.27
C TYR A 278 -6.49 -1.81 -21.80
N PRO A 279 -7.26 -0.89 -21.19
CA PRO A 279 -6.75 0.39 -20.71
C PRO A 279 -5.94 0.25 -19.40
N ILE A 280 -4.92 -0.60 -19.43
CA ILE A 280 -4.02 -0.84 -18.30
C ILE A 280 -3.03 0.31 -18.22
N LEU A 281 -3.06 1.02 -17.10
CA LEU A 281 -2.17 2.13 -16.78
C LEU A 281 -0.98 1.68 -15.94
N SER A 282 -1.16 0.64 -15.13
CA SER A 282 -0.17 0.20 -14.15
C SER A 282 -0.21 -1.31 -13.93
N ILE A 283 0.96 -1.92 -13.79
CA ILE A 283 1.18 -3.31 -13.42
C ILE A 283 2.18 -3.34 -12.28
N GLU A 284 1.73 -3.79 -11.12
CA GLU A 284 2.54 -4.08 -9.94
C GLU A 284 3.01 -5.53 -9.98
N ASP A 285 4.23 -5.84 -9.56
CA ASP A 285 4.76 -7.22 -9.42
C ASP A 285 4.45 -8.17 -10.58
N GLY A 286 4.62 -7.65 -11.80
CA GLY A 286 4.41 -8.39 -13.05
C GLY A 286 5.46 -9.48 -13.33
N MET A 287 6.56 -9.50 -12.57
CA MET A 287 7.59 -10.54 -12.56
C MET A 287 7.96 -10.87 -11.11
N ASP A 288 8.57 -12.04 -10.89
CA ASP A 288 9.00 -12.51 -9.58
C ASP A 288 10.00 -11.56 -8.90
N GLU A 289 9.99 -11.48 -7.57
CA GLU A 289 10.83 -10.58 -6.74
C GLU A 289 12.34 -10.76 -6.97
N GLU A 290 12.78 -11.92 -7.46
CA GLU A 290 14.19 -12.19 -7.81
C GLU A 290 14.44 -12.41 -9.31
N ASP A 291 13.43 -12.28 -10.18
CA ASP A 291 13.59 -12.31 -11.65
C ASP A 291 13.98 -10.93 -12.20
N TRP A 292 15.15 -10.43 -11.77
CA TRP A 292 15.66 -9.11 -12.17
C TRP A 292 15.85 -8.96 -13.70
N ASP A 293 16.22 -10.04 -14.38
CA ASP A 293 16.38 -10.05 -15.84
C ASP A 293 15.01 -9.97 -16.55
N GLY A 294 14.01 -10.71 -16.06
CA GLY A 294 12.63 -10.62 -16.51
C GLY A 294 12.03 -9.24 -16.28
N TRP A 295 12.25 -8.66 -15.09
CA TRP A 295 11.87 -7.28 -14.78
C TRP A 295 12.51 -6.27 -15.72
N LYS A 296 13.79 -6.43 -16.06
CA LYS A 296 14.48 -5.56 -17.01
C LYS A 296 13.88 -5.68 -18.41
N ALA A 297 13.60 -6.90 -18.87
CA ALA A 297 12.95 -7.14 -20.16
C ALA A 297 11.52 -6.54 -20.21
N LEU A 298 10.76 -6.66 -19.12
CA LEU A 298 9.44 -6.05 -18.96
C LEU A 298 9.54 -4.51 -19.02
N THR A 299 10.51 -3.94 -18.32
CA THR A 299 10.75 -2.49 -18.29
C THR A 299 11.14 -1.95 -19.66
N ASP A 300 12.06 -2.61 -20.36
CA ASP A 300 12.47 -2.21 -21.72
C ASP A 300 11.33 -2.25 -22.73
N ARG A 301 10.32 -3.11 -22.51
CA ARG A 301 9.21 -3.31 -23.44
C ARG A 301 8.00 -2.44 -23.15
N LEU A 302 7.72 -2.17 -21.87
CA LEU A 302 6.48 -1.50 -21.44
C LEU A 302 6.68 -0.22 -20.62
N GLY A 303 7.89 0.05 -20.12
CA GLY A 303 8.15 1.13 -19.16
C GLY A 303 7.83 2.54 -19.66
N ASP A 304 7.82 2.77 -20.97
CA ASP A 304 7.48 4.07 -21.59
C ASP A 304 5.96 4.32 -21.71
N ARG A 305 5.12 3.34 -21.38
CA ARG A 305 3.67 3.39 -21.64
C ARG A 305 2.81 2.84 -20.51
N VAL A 306 3.40 2.04 -19.62
CA VAL A 306 2.73 1.43 -18.48
C VAL A 306 3.61 1.67 -17.26
N GLN A 307 2.99 2.08 -16.16
CA GLN A 307 3.67 2.13 -14.87
C GLN A 307 3.96 0.70 -14.39
N LEU A 308 5.20 0.43 -14.02
CA LEU A 308 5.69 -0.86 -13.53
C LEU A 308 6.11 -0.67 -12.07
N VAL A 309 5.25 -1.13 -11.17
CA VAL A 309 5.39 -0.92 -9.72
C VAL A 309 6.07 -2.13 -9.09
N GLY A 310 7.24 -1.94 -8.48
CA GLY A 310 7.83 -2.97 -7.62
C GLY A 310 7.28 -2.88 -6.20
N ASP A 311 6.65 -3.96 -5.72
CA ASP A 311 6.23 -4.15 -4.33
C ASP A 311 7.17 -5.14 -3.64
N ASP A 312 7.02 -6.45 -3.84
CA ASP A 312 7.93 -7.46 -3.28
C ASP A 312 9.34 -7.34 -3.89
N LEU A 313 9.45 -6.82 -5.12
CA LEU A 313 10.73 -6.49 -5.74
C LEU A 313 11.57 -5.51 -4.88
N PHE A 314 10.94 -4.49 -4.29
CA PHE A 314 11.65 -3.42 -3.57
C PHE A 314 11.44 -3.43 -2.06
N VAL A 315 10.35 -4.01 -1.55
CA VAL A 315 9.95 -4.08 -0.14
C VAL A 315 10.14 -2.78 0.65
N THR A 316 9.88 -1.63 0.01
CA THR A 316 10.12 -0.29 0.59
C THR A 316 11.59 -0.11 1.10
N ASN A 317 12.53 -0.88 0.57
CA ASN A 317 13.94 -0.87 0.96
C ASN A 317 14.77 -0.05 -0.04
N THR A 318 15.48 0.96 0.48
CA THR A 318 16.28 1.90 -0.32
C THR A 318 17.43 1.25 -1.07
N ASP A 319 18.04 0.19 -0.55
CA ASP A 319 19.15 -0.51 -1.21
C ASP A 319 18.64 -1.28 -2.44
N ARG A 320 17.51 -1.98 -2.31
CA ARG A 320 16.88 -2.70 -3.44
C ARG A 320 16.34 -1.72 -4.48
N LEU A 321 15.70 -0.64 -4.04
CA LEU A 321 15.25 0.44 -4.92
C LEU A 321 16.42 1.06 -5.68
N THR A 322 17.53 1.36 -5.01
CA THR A 322 18.74 1.92 -5.64
C THR A 322 19.30 0.96 -6.69
N ARG A 323 19.38 -0.33 -6.39
CA ARG A 323 19.77 -1.36 -7.38
C ARG A 323 18.81 -1.36 -8.58
N GLY A 324 17.50 -1.27 -8.36
CA GLY A 324 16.51 -1.19 -9.44
C GLY A 324 16.70 0.02 -10.35
N ILE A 325 16.91 1.19 -9.75
CA ILE A 325 17.19 2.43 -10.46
C ILE A 325 18.47 2.30 -11.31
N GLU A 326 19.56 1.77 -10.74
CA GLU A 326 20.83 1.60 -11.44
C GLU A 326 20.73 0.61 -12.62
N LEU A 327 19.90 -0.42 -12.49
CA LEU A 327 19.67 -1.42 -13.54
C LEU A 327 18.59 -1.00 -14.55
N GLY A 328 17.85 0.08 -14.31
CA GLY A 328 16.70 0.48 -15.12
C GLY A 328 15.56 -0.53 -15.04
N VAL A 329 15.24 -0.98 -13.84
CA VAL A 329 14.19 -1.98 -13.52
C VAL A 329 13.01 -1.30 -12.84
N GLY A 330 11.81 -1.50 -13.39
CA GLY A 330 10.60 -0.82 -12.96
C GLY A 330 10.62 0.67 -13.28
N ASN A 331 9.56 1.38 -12.93
CA ASN A 331 9.51 2.85 -12.97
C ASN A 331 8.67 3.43 -11.83
N SER A 332 8.29 2.59 -10.87
CA SER A 332 7.51 2.94 -9.69
C SER A 332 7.80 1.98 -8.54
N ILE A 333 7.56 2.44 -7.32
CA ILE A 333 7.66 1.64 -6.09
C ILE A 333 6.34 1.69 -5.31
N LEU A 334 5.91 0.55 -4.77
CA LEU A 334 4.85 0.50 -3.77
C LEU A 334 5.45 0.77 -2.39
N ILE A 335 4.88 1.73 -1.67
CA ILE A 335 5.36 2.15 -0.36
C ILE A 335 4.44 1.60 0.72
N LYS A 336 4.95 0.66 1.50
CA LYS A 336 4.29 0.08 2.68
C LYS A 336 5.12 0.41 3.91
N VAL A 337 4.61 1.30 4.75
CA VAL A 337 5.32 1.82 5.94
C VAL A 337 5.85 0.72 6.87
N ASN A 338 5.16 -0.43 6.96
CA ASN A 338 5.54 -1.53 7.83
C ASN A 338 6.57 -2.49 7.20
N GLN A 339 6.81 -2.43 5.88
CA GLN A 339 7.89 -3.20 5.25
C GLN A 339 9.26 -2.68 5.64
N ILE A 340 9.40 -1.36 5.86
CA ILE A 340 10.66 -0.76 6.29
C ILE A 340 10.71 -0.47 7.79
N GLY A 341 9.59 -0.06 8.42
CA GLY A 341 9.42 -0.07 9.87
C GLY A 341 9.66 1.26 10.61
N THR A 342 9.99 2.35 9.93
CA THR A 342 9.98 3.72 10.50
C THR A 342 9.44 4.73 9.50
N LEU A 343 8.95 5.87 10.00
CA LEU A 343 8.54 7.00 9.16
C LEU A 343 9.74 7.60 8.40
N THR A 344 10.88 7.76 9.08
CA THR A 344 12.09 8.32 8.45
C THR A 344 12.54 7.51 7.25
N GLU A 345 12.71 6.18 7.38
CA GLU A 345 13.13 5.32 6.26
C GLU A 345 12.05 5.27 5.15
N THR A 346 10.76 5.36 5.51
CA THR A 346 9.66 5.48 4.52
C THR A 346 9.82 6.74 3.67
N LEU A 347 10.06 7.89 4.30
CA LEU A 347 10.23 9.17 3.60
C LEU A 347 11.50 9.16 2.73
N GLU A 348 12.56 8.48 3.19
CA GLU A 348 13.79 8.28 2.42
C GLU A 348 13.55 7.44 1.15
N ALA A 349 12.79 6.35 1.25
CA ALA A 349 12.42 5.54 0.08
C ALA A 349 11.60 6.35 -0.95
N ILE A 350 10.62 7.14 -0.49
CA ILE A 350 9.83 8.03 -1.36
C ILE A 350 10.72 9.07 -2.03
N SER A 351 11.61 9.71 -1.27
CA SER A 351 12.54 10.73 -1.79
C SER A 351 13.49 10.13 -2.83
N THR A 352 14.02 8.93 -2.57
CA THR A 352 14.93 8.21 -3.47
C THR A 352 14.24 7.89 -4.80
N ALA A 353 13.02 7.34 -4.75
CA ALA A 353 12.23 7.05 -5.95
C ALA A 353 11.94 8.33 -6.75
N THR A 354 11.45 9.37 -6.07
CA THR A 354 11.07 10.63 -6.71
C THR A 354 12.27 11.31 -7.38
N ALA A 355 13.44 11.32 -6.72
CA ALA A 355 14.67 11.88 -7.25
C ALA A 355 15.18 11.14 -8.50
N ALA A 356 14.93 9.83 -8.60
CA ALA A 356 15.24 9.01 -9.77
C ALA A 356 14.17 9.08 -10.88
N GLY A 357 13.10 9.86 -10.68
CA GLY A 357 12.00 9.99 -11.64
C GLY A 357 10.94 8.90 -11.54
N TYR A 358 11.08 7.96 -10.60
CA TYR A 358 10.08 6.93 -10.32
C TYR A 358 8.86 7.57 -9.63
N THR A 359 7.70 6.96 -9.79
CA THR A 359 6.55 7.26 -8.94
C THR A 359 6.59 6.46 -7.64
N ALA A 360 5.99 7.01 -6.59
CA ALA A 360 5.78 6.30 -5.33
C ALA A 360 4.28 6.13 -5.10
N VAL A 361 3.82 4.90 -4.90
CA VAL A 361 2.41 4.56 -4.66
C VAL A 361 2.25 4.21 -3.18
N MET A 362 1.63 5.10 -2.41
CA MET A 362 1.39 4.86 -0.99
C MET A 362 0.39 3.71 -0.81
N SER A 363 0.68 2.73 0.05
CA SER A 363 -0.11 1.49 0.10
C SER A 363 -0.51 1.06 1.51
N HIS A 364 -1.66 0.39 1.57
CA HIS A 364 -2.15 -0.34 2.72
C HIS A 364 -1.48 -1.73 2.86
N ARG A 365 -1.93 -2.53 3.84
CA ARG A 365 -1.74 -4.00 3.84
C ARG A 365 -3.09 -4.72 3.87
N SER A 366 -3.11 -6.03 3.58
CA SER A 366 -4.34 -6.83 3.67
C SER A 366 -4.92 -6.91 5.09
N GLY A 367 -4.09 -6.90 6.14
CA GLY A 367 -4.52 -6.65 7.52
C GLY A 367 -4.40 -5.18 7.88
N GLU A 368 -5.48 -4.42 7.76
CA GLU A 368 -5.52 -2.99 8.12
C GLU A 368 -6.19 -2.74 9.47
N THR A 369 -6.14 -1.50 9.92
CA THR A 369 -6.85 -1.03 11.12
C THR A 369 -7.71 0.21 10.79
N GLU A 370 -8.33 0.82 11.79
CA GLU A 370 -8.96 2.14 11.66
C GLU A 370 -7.97 3.29 11.46
N ASP A 371 -6.66 3.04 11.57
CA ASP A 371 -5.63 4.04 11.36
C ASP A 371 -5.69 4.58 9.91
N VAL A 372 -5.46 5.88 9.73
CA VAL A 372 -5.55 6.56 8.42
C VAL A 372 -4.24 7.21 7.99
N THR A 373 -3.12 6.88 8.63
CA THR A 373 -1.81 7.54 8.43
C THR A 373 -1.39 7.59 6.97
N ILE A 374 -1.61 6.52 6.21
CA ILE A 374 -1.22 6.47 4.80
C ILE A 374 -1.94 7.51 3.92
N ALA A 375 -3.16 7.94 4.29
CA ALA A 375 -3.85 9.04 3.60
C ALA A 375 -3.11 10.37 3.84
N ASP A 376 -2.74 10.65 5.08
CA ASP A 376 -1.97 11.83 5.45
C ASP A 376 -0.57 11.81 4.80
N LEU A 377 0.10 10.66 4.75
CA LEU A 377 1.42 10.52 4.12
C LEU A 377 1.37 10.70 2.60
N ALA A 378 0.34 10.18 1.93
CA ALA A 378 0.18 10.38 0.49
C ALA A 378 0.10 11.88 0.12
N VAL A 379 -0.61 12.67 0.93
CA VAL A 379 -0.72 14.13 0.72
C VAL A 379 0.52 14.88 1.20
N ALA A 380 1.10 14.49 2.34
CA ALA A 380 2.32 15.09 2.87
C ALA A 380 3.48 15.02 1.88
N THR A 381 3.62 13.87 1.23
CA THR A 381 4.72 13.63 0.28
C THR A 381 4.39 14.07 -1.15
N GLY A 382 3.12 14.34 -1.44
CA GLY A 382 2.66 14.65 -2.79
C GLY A 382 2.92 13.51 -3.78
N CYS A 383 2.97 12.25 -3.33
CA CYS A 383 3.31 11.10 -4.15
C CYS A 383 2.30 10.84 -5.29
N GLY A 384 1.10 11.43 -5.17
CA GLY A 384 0.10 11.51 -6.24
C GLY A 384 -0.70 10.22 -6.48
N GLN A 385 -0.37 9.10 -5.82
CA GLN A 385 -1.08 7.83 -5.97
C GLN A 385 -1.23 7.10 -4.62
N ILE A 386 -2.34 6.37 -4.47
CA ILE A 386 -2.60 5.55 -3.29
C ILE A 386 -3.29 4.22 -3.66
N LYS A 387 -2.85 3.11 -3.09
CA LYS A 387 -3.49 1.78 -3.15
C LYS A 387 -4.01 1.44 -1.76
N THR A 388 -5.32 1.63 -1.54
CA THR A 388 -5.94 1.40 -0.22
C THR A 388 -7.21 0.55 -0.26
N GLY A 389 -7.36 -0.29 -1.30
CA GLY A 389 -8.41 -1.31 -1.41
C GLY A 389 -9.72 -0.83 -2.03
N ALA A 390 -10.76 -1.66 -1.97
CA ALA A 390 -12.07 -1.32 -2.51
C ALA A 390 -12.72 -0.16 -1.75
N PRO A 391 -13.69 0.56 -2.34
CA PRO A 391 -14.59 1.47 -1.62
C PRO A 391 -15.63 0.68 -0.78
N SER A 392 -15.16 -0.33 -0.05
CA SER A 392 -15.94 -1.19 0.85
C SER A 392 -15.07 -1.59 2.05
N ARG A 393 -15.70 -1.98 3.16
CA ARG A 393 -15.08 -2.23 4.48
C ARG A 393 -14.40 -1.00 5.09
N THR A 394 -14.62 -0.76 6.38
CA THR A 394 -14.16 0.48 7.04
C THR A 394 -12.64 0.58 7.13
N ASP A 395 -11.92 -0.53 7.18
CA ASP A 395 -10.45 -0.57 7.15
C ASP A 395 -9.86 0.02 5.86
N ARG A 396 -10.63 0.05 4.77
CA ARG A 396 -10.28 0.72 3.51
C ARG A 396 -10.90 2.11 3.45
N VAL A 397 -12.21 2.18 3.64
CA VAL A 397 -13.02 3.41 3.51
C VAL A 397 -12.60 4.49 4.50
N ALA A 398 -12.02 4.16 5.65
CA ALA A 398 -11.48 5.15 6.58
C ALA A 398 -10.40 6.05 5.94
N LYS A 399 -9.53 5.49 5.08
CA LYS A 399 -8.48 6.23 4.38
C LYS A 399 -9.08 7.14 3.31
N TYR A 400 -10.05 6.65 2.54
CA TYR A 400 -10.81 7.48 1.60
C TYR A 400 -11.53 8.63 2.30
N ASN A 401 -12.18 8.36 3.43
CA ASN A 401 -12.84 9.39 4.22
C ASN A 401 -11.85 10.41 4.79
N GLN A 402 -10.62 9.99 5.11
CA GLN A 402 -9.58 10.92 5.53
C GLN A 402 -9.14 11.82 4.37
N LEU A 403 -8.95 11.27 3.17
CA LEU A 403 -8.63 12.05 1.97
C LEU A 403 -9.74 13.06 1.63
N LEU A 404 -11.02 12.72 1.80
CA LEU A 404 -12.12 13.69 1.69
C LEU A 404 -11.98 14.86 2.67
N ARG A 405 -11.63 14.59 3.93
CA ARG A 405 -11.40 15.64 4.94
C ARG A 405 -10.19 16.51 4.62
N ILE A 406 -9.14 15.90 4.08
CA ILE A 406 -7.92 16.63 3.67
C ILE A 406 -8.24 17.54 2.49
N GLU A 407 -8.96 17.03 1.47
CA GLU A 407 -9.43 17.82 0.33
C GLU A 407 -10.31 18.99 0.78
N GLU A 408 -11.28 18.75 1.68
CA GLU A 408 -12.12 19.80 2.27
C GLU A 408 -11.28 20.87 3.00
N ALA A 409 -10.29 20.45 3.78
CA ALA A 409 -9.43 21.36 4.54
C ALA A 409 -8.48 22.18 3.66
N LEU A 410 -8.07 21.63 2.51
CA LEU A 410 -7.24 22.32 1.53
C LEU A 410 -8.02 23.35 0.71
N GLY A 411 -9.31 23.11 0.48
CA GLY A 411 -10.18 23.98 -0.31
C GLY A 411 -9.62 24.20 -1.72
N ASP A 412 -9.54 25.46 -2.15
CA ASP A 412 -9.03 25.83 -3.48
C ASP A 412 -7.55 25.47 -3.73
N ARG A 413 -6.80 25.07 -2.69
CA ARG A 413 -5.42 24.59 -2.84
C ARG A 413 -5.33 23.12 -3.22
N ALA A 414 -6.41 22.34 -3.06
CA ALA A 414 -6.39 20.92 -3.37
C ALA A 414 -6.14 20.69 -4.86
N GLU A 415 -5.13 19.89 -5.19
CA GLU A 415 -4.84 19.47 -6.56
C GLU A 415 -5.06 17.97 -6.70
N TYR A 416 -5.80 17.56 -7.74
CA TYR A 416 -5.93 16.17 -8.12
C TYR A 416 -5.29 15.98 -9.50
N PRO A 417 -4.16 15.25 -9.62
CA PRO A 417 -3.40 15.19 -10.86
C PRO A 417 -4.09 14.36 -11.95
N GLY A 418 -5.02 13.46 -11.57
CA GLY A 418 -5.69 12.57 -12.51
C GLY A 418 -4.67 11.79 -13.35
N ARG A 419 -4.85 11.77 -14.67
CA ARG A 419 -3.95 11.03 -15.58
C ARG A 419 -2.49 11.48 -15.52
N SER A 420 -2.18 12.73 -15.17
CA SER A 420 -0.80 13.24 -15.25
C SER A 420 0.16 12.58 -14.25
N VAL A 421 -0.36 11.82 -13.28
CA VAL A 421 0.48 11.08 -12.34
C VAL A 421 1.12 9.84 -12.98
N PHE A 422 0.52 9.31 -14.05
CA PHE A 422 1.08 8.23 -14.85
C PHE A 422 2.01 8.86 -15.88
N ARG A 423 3.31 8.80 -15.59
CA ARG A 423 4.35 9.30 -16.49
C ARG A 423 4.48 8.28 -17.64
N SER A 424 4.14 8.72 -18.84
CA SER A 424 4.40 8.03 -20.11
C SER A 424 5.34 8.87 -20.95
#